data_AF-A0A6P6CB19-F1
#
_entry.id   AF-A0A6P6CB19-F1
#
_cell.length_a   1.000
_cell.length_b   1.000
_cell.length_c   1.000
_cell.angle_alpha   90.00
_cell.angle_beta   90.00
_cell.angle_gamma   90.00
#
_symmetry.space_group_name_H-M   'P 1'
#
loop_
_entity.id
_entity.type
_entity.pdbx_description
1 polymer ?
#
loop_
_entity_poly.entity_id
_entity_poly.type
_entity_poly.pdbx_seq_one_letter_code
_entity_poly.pdbx_strand_id
1 'polypeptide(L)'
;MGRSGSLEDLLSVAGGALATLAYSISVSEAPCYARHDVERMSNHTAAAEVLLERKGCAGVITLNRPRFLNALNFNMVKDIYPQLKKWEQDPEIFLIIIKGAGEKAFCAGGDIRGAVVEAVKLAPKKAHDFFRREYILNNAIGSFQKPYVALIHGITMGAGAGLSVHGQFRVATEKTVFAMPETAIGLFPDVGGGYFLPRLQGKLGYFLGLTGFRVKGRDVYTAGIATHFVDSEKLVMLEEDLLALKSPSEENIADILETYHTKSRIDQDKSYIFEHMDKINSWFSANTVEQIIENLQQDGSPFALEQLKVINKMSPTSLKIALRQLMAGSSKTLQEVLTMEYRLVRAFMF
;
A
#
# COMPACT_ATOMS: atom_id res chain seq x y z
N MET A 1 -36.26 8.36 -15.87
CA MET A 1 -36.18 8.30 -14.39
C MET A 1 -35.52 6.98 -14.02
N GLY A 2 -34.18 6.98 -13.92
CA GLY A 2 -33.37 5.78 -13.71
C GLY A 2 -33.23 5.46 -12.23
N ARG A 3 -33.49 4.19 -11.87
CA ARG A 3 -33.26 3.67 -10.52
C ARG A 3 -31.75 3.56 -10.28
N SER A 4 -31.28 4.28 -9.26
CA SER A 4 -29.97 4.11 -8.63
C SER A 4 -29.85 2.71 -8.04
N GLY A 5 -28.91 1.90 -8.53
CA GLY A 5 -28.57 0.60 -7.94
C GLY A 5 -28.04 0.79 -6.51
N SER A 6 -28.79 0.30 -5.53
CA SER A 6 -28.54 0.49 -4.11
C SER A 6 -27.36 -0.37 -3.62
N LEU A 7 -26.88 -0.05 -2.41
CA LEU A 7 -25.82 -0.80 -1.71
C LEU A 7 -26.16 -2.29 -1.48
N GLU A 8 -27.41 -2.69 -1.62
CA GLU A 8 -27.89 -4.05 -1.33
C GLU A 8 -27.42 -5.05 -2.40
N ASP A 9 -27.28 -4.61 -3.65
CA ASP A 9 -26.75 -5.44 -4.75
C ASP A 9 -25.26 -5.80 -4.57
N LEU A 10 -24.51 -5.03 -3.76
CA LEU A 10 -23.09 -5.30 -3.46
C LEU A 10 -22.89 -6.51 -2.54
N LEU A 11 -23.86 -6.80 -1.67
CA LEU A 11 -23.73 -7.86 -0.65
C LEU A 11 -24.04 -9.25 -1.23
N SER A 12 -24.84 -9.32 -2.31
CA SER A 12 -25.24 -10.58 -2.93
C SER A 12 -24.12 -11.33 -3.67
N VAL A 13 -23.02 -10.66 -4.06
CA VAL A 13 -21.98 -11.23 -4.92
C VAL A 13 -20.75 -11.73 -4.14
N ALA A 14 -20.59 -11.34 -2.86
CA ALA A 14 -19.37 -11.55 -2.09
C ALA A 14 -19.24 -12.96 -1.45
N GLY A 15 -20.35 -13.70 -1.28
CA GLY A 15 -20.41 -14.94 -0.49
C GLY A 15 -19.60 -16.15 -0.99
N GLY A 16 -18.92 -16.06 -2.13
CA GLY A 16 -18.13 -17.16 -2.71
C GLY A 16 -16.61 -17.13 -2.44
N ALA A 17 -16.07 -16.05 -1.89
CA ALA A 17 -14.61 -15.78 -1.90
C ALA A 17 -13.78 -16.61 -0.89
N LEU A 18 -14.38 -17.03 0.23
CA LEU A 18 -13.71 -17.78 1.29
C LEU A 18 -13.19 -19.16 0.84
N ALA A 19 -13.92 -19.84 -0.05
CA ALA A 19 -13.51 -21.15 -0.56
C ALA A 19 -12.28 -21.05 -1.47
N THR A 20 -12.19 -19.98 -2.28
CA THR A 20 -11.06 -19.77 -3.20
C THR A 20 -9.79 -19.37 -2.46
N LEU A 21 -9.89 -18.59 -1.38
CA LEU A 21 -8.72 -18.19 -0.57
C LEU A 21 -8.10 -19.41 0.15
N ALA A 22 -8.93 -20.29 0.72
CA ALA A 22 -8.47 -21.51 1.37
C ALA A 22 -7.87 -22.51 0.37
N TYR A 23 -8.46 -22.64 -0.82
CA TYR A 23 -8.00 -23.56 -1.86
C TYR A 23 -6.69 -23.10 -2.53
N SER A 24 -6.51 -21.79 -2.72
CA SER A 24 -5.28 -21.23 -3.31
C SER A 24 -4.06 -21.40 -2.41
N ILE A 25 -4.28 -21.46 -1.09
CA ILE A 25 -3.23 -21.70 -0.09
C ILE A 25 -2.88 -23.20 0.01
N SER A 26 -3.81 -24.11 -0.31
CA SER A 26 -3.56 -25.56 -0.21
C SER A 26 -2.83 -26.18 -1.40
N VAL A 27 -2.80 -25.53 -2.58
CA VAL A 27 -2.30 -26.13 -3.83
C VAL A 27 -0.84 -25.77 -4.16
N SER A 28 -0.13 -25.01 -3.31
CA SER A 28 1.32 -24.84 -3.47
C SER A 28 2.09 -25.99 -2.80
N GLU A 29 2.28 -27.10 -3.51
CA GLU A 29 3.12 -28.22 -3.07
C GLU A 29 4.62 -27.86 -3.13
N ALA A 30 5.32 -28.05 -2.00
CA ALA A 30 6.75 -28.32 -1.91
C ALA A 30 6.99 -29.26 -0.70
N PRO A 31 8.01 -30.13 -0.75
CA PRO A 31 7.91 -31.50 -0.24
C PRO A 31 8.06 -31.67 1.28
N CYS A 32 7.40 -32.72 1.75
CA CYS A 32 7.42 -33.30 3.09
C CYS A 32 8.85 -33.52 3.61
N TYR A 33 9.18 -32.90 4.76
CA TYR A 33 10.28 -33.35 5.63
C TYR A 33 9.75 -33.63 7.04
N ALA A 34 10.22 -34.75 7.58
CA ALA A 34 9.70 -35.48 8.71
C ALA A 34 9.63 -34.71 10.04
N ARG A 35 8.66 -35.11 10.86
CA ARG A 35 8.49 -34.75 12.27
C ARG A 35 9.79 -34.95 13.06
N HIS A 36 10.21 -33.95 13.80
CA HIS A 36 11.03 -34.09 15.00
C HIS A 36 10.41 -33.20 16.08
N ASP A 37 9.96 -33.86 17.15
CA ASP A 37 9.63 -33.21 18.41
C ASP A 37 10.91 -32.61 19.00
N VAL A 38 10.93 -31.29 19.14
CA VAL A 38 11.90 -30.58 19.99
C VAL A 38 11.11 -29.55 20.78
N GLU A 39 10.96 -29.83 22.08
CA GLU A 39 10.53 -28.86 23.08
C GLU A 39 11.33 -27.57 22.92
N ARG A 40 10.65 -26.49 22.53
CA ARG A 40 11.28 -25.18 22.35
C ARG A 40 11.09 -24.32 23.59
N MET A 41 11.93 -24.58 24.60
CA MET A 41 12.31 -23.55 25.54
C MET A 41 13.39 -22.67 24.89
N SER A 42 12.98 -21.53 24.32
CA SER A 42 13.90 -20.45 24.00
C SER A 42 13.23 -19.12 24.33
N ASN A 43 13.52 -18.61 25.54
CA ASN A 43 13.34 -17.20 25.89
C ASN A 43 14.32 -16.36 25.06
N HIS A 44 13.98 -16.10 23.80
CA HIS A 44 14.48 -14.91 23.12
C HIS A 44 13.54 -13.77 23.51
N THR A 45 14.06 -12.75 24.17
CA THR A 45 13.43 -11.42 24.16
C THR A 45 13.38 -10.97 22.71
N ALA A 46 12.27 -11.24 22.03
CA ALA A 46 12.09 -10.87 20.63
C ALA A 46 12.24 -9.34 20.51
N ALA A 47 13.13 -8.89 19.62
CA ALA A 47 13.24 -7.47 19.29
C ALA A 47 11.87 -6.93 18.87
N ALA A 48 11.55 -5.69 19.26
CA ALA A 48 10.26 -5.08 18.95
C ALA A 48 10.01 -5.03 17.44
N GLU A 49 8.77 -5.32 17.02
CA GLU A 49 8.34 -5.39 15.61
C GLU A 49 8.27 -4.01 14.94
N VAL A 50 8.16 -2.95 15.74
CA VAL A 50 8.31 -1.55 15.33
C VAL A 50 9.17 -0.84 16.38
N LEU A 51 10.10 -0.01 15.93
CA LEU A 51 10.88 0.88 16.80
C LEU A 51 10.30 2.29 16.70
N LEU A 52 10.02 2.88 17.85
CA LEU A 52 9.44 4.22 17.97
C LEU A 52 10.41 5.06 18.78
N GLU A 53 11.12 5.96 18.12
CA GLU A 53 12.21 6.73 18.71
C GLU A 53 11.97 8.23 18.54
N ARG A 54 12.41 9.05 19.51
CA ARG A 54 12.58 10.49 19.30
C ARG A 54 14.05 10.75 18.98
N LYS A 55 14.34 11.40 17.86
CA LYS A 55 15.68 11.82 17.46
C LYS A 55 15.66 13.32 17.18
N GLY A 56 16.25 14.11 18.08
CA GLY A 56 16.14 15.56 18.05
C GLY A 56 14.67 16.02 18.13
N CYS A 57 14.21 16.73 17.10
CA CYS A 57 12.84 17.21 16.95
C CYS A 57 11.94 16.27 16.11
N ALA A 58 12.43 15.09 15.70
CA ALA A 58 11.69 14.15 14.88
C ALA A 58 11.21 12.92 15.67
N GLY A 59 9.99 12.46 15.36
CA GLY A 59 9.53 11.12 15.71
C GLY A 59 9.86 10.14 14.60
N VAL A 60 10.60 9.07 14.90
CA VAL A 60 11.06 8.07 13.93
C VAL A 60 10.34 6.74 14.17
N ILE A 61 9.66 6.26 13.13
CA ILE A 61 8.97 4.97 13.07
C ILE A 61 9.79 4.04 12.17
N THR A 62 10.42 3.02 12.76
CA THR A 62 11.13 1.98 11.98
C THR A 62 10.35 0.68 12.02
N LEU A 63 9.80 0.26 10.88
CA LEU A 63 9.16 -1.05 10.72
C LEU A 63 10.25 -2.13 10.78
N ASN A 64 10.24 -2.98 11.80
CA ASN A 64 11.38 -3.81 12.19
C ASN A 64 11.09 -5.32 12.12
N ARG A 65 10.53 -5.75 10.98
CA ARG A 65 10.32 -7.17 10.65
C ARG A 65 11.01 -7.52 9.32
N PRO A 66 12.33 -7.28 9.14
CA PRO A 66 12.99 -7.40 7.84
C PRO A 66 12.94 -8.82 7.26
N ARG A 67 12.90 -9.85 8.12
CA ARG A 67 12.71 -11.25 7.71
C ARG A 67 11.36 -11.53 7.05
N PHE A 68 10.36 -10.71 7.34
CA PHE A 68 9.00 -10.76 6.80
C PHE A 68 8.73 -9.57 5.88
N LEU A 69 9.77 -8.97 5.30
CA LEU A 69 9.68 -7.79 4.42
C LEU A 69 8.88 -6.64 5.04
N ASN A 70 9.00 -6.48 6.36
CA ASN A 70 8.32 -5.45 7.14
C ASN A 70 6.79 -5.46 6.98
N ALA A 71 6.19 -6.64 6.75
CA ALA A 71 4.75 -6.79 6.65
C ALA A 71 4.03 -6.27 7.91
N LEU A 72 3.04 -5.41 7.72
CA LEU A 72 2.32 -4.73 8.79
C LEU A 72 1.36 -5.70 9.50
N ASN A 73 1.51 -5.86 10.81
CA ASN A 73 0.62 -6.70 11.61
C ASN A 73 -0.14 -5.89 12.67
N PHE A 74 -1.01 -6.57 13.41
CA PHE A 74 -1.86 -5.95 14.42
C PHE A 74 -1.08 -5.23 15.53
N ASN A 75 0.02 -5.81 16.02
CA ASN A 75 0.82 -5.21 17.09
C ASN A 75 1.47 -3.90 16.62
N MET A 76 2.06 -3.91 15.43
CA MET A 76 2.64 -2.71 14.84
C MET A 76 1.60 -1.58 14.69
N VAL A 77 0.40 -1.88 14.19
CA VAL A 77 -0.69 -0.89 14.10
C VAL A 77 -1.08 -0.36 15.49
N LYS A 78 -1.18 -1.26 16.47
CA LYS A 78 -1.52 -0.94 17.87
C LYS A 78 -0.46 -0.06 18.54
N ASP A 79 0.80 -0.17 18.15
CA ASP A 79 1.90 0.62 18.70
C ASP A 79 2.07 1.96 17.96
N ILE A 80 1.98 1.96 16.64
CA ILE A 80 2.17 3.16 15.79
C ILE A 80 1.06 4.19 16.03
N TYR A 81 -0.21 3.78 15.98
CA TYR A 81 -1.34 4.72 16.05
C TYR A 81 -1.35 5.60 17.32
N PRO A 82 -1.27 5.05 18.55
CA PRO A 82 -1.26 5.88 19.75
C PRO A 82 0.00 6.74 19.84
N GLN A 83 1.15 6.26 19.34
CA GLN A 83 2.37 7.06 19.33
C GLN A 83 2.26 8.25 18.36
N LEU A 84 1.69 8.04 17.18
CA LEU A 84 1.42 9.09 16.22
C LEU A 84 0.53 10.17 16.84
N LYS A 85 -0.53 9.77 17.57
CA LYS A 85 -1.41 10.71 18.29
C LYS A 85 -0.73 11.45 19.44
N LYS A 86 0.22 10.83 20.15
CA LYS A 86 1.05 11.52 21.15
C LYS A 86 1.94 12.57 20.49
N TRP A 87 2.67 12.19 19.44
CA TRP A 87 3.57 13.11 18.72
C TRP A 87 2.84 14.24 18.00
N GLU A 88 1.59 14.03 17.57
CA GLU A 88 0.74 15.09 17.03
C GLU A 88 0.58 16.26 18.03
N GLN A 89 0.41 15.93 19.32
CA GLN A 89 0.17 16.91 20.39
C GLN A 89 1.46 17.40 21.07
N ASP A 90 2.61 16.78 20.81
CA ASP A 90 3.88 17.11 21.45
C ASP A 90 4.53 18.34 20.77
N PRO A 91 4.62 19.51 21.42
CA PRO A 91 5.20 20.71 20.80
C PRO A 91 6.69 20.56 20.45
N GLU A 92 7.35 19.54 20.99
CA GLU A 92 8.77 19.26 20.74
C GLU A 92 9.02 18.38 19.51
N ILE A 93 7.95 17.82 18.93
CA ILE A 93 8.02 17.03 17.69
C ILE A 93 7.54 17.90 16.53
N PHE A 94 8.41 18.07 15.54
CA PHE A 94 8.16 18.92 14.38
C PHE A 94 7.93 18.11 13.10
N LEU A 95 8.44 16.88 13.02
CA LEU A 95 8.19 16.00 11.89
C LEU A 95 8.16 14.53 12.30
N ILE A 96 7.55 13.70 11.45
CA ILE A 96 7.57 12.24 11.54
C ILE A 96 8.35 11.68 10.36
N ILE A 97 9.25 10.73 10.62
CA ILE A 97 9.89 9.90 9.61
C ILE A 97 9.39 8.47 9.79
N ILE A 98 8.90 7.84 8.73
CA ILE A 98 8.65 6.40 8.69
C ILE A 98 9.61 5.71 7.70
N LYS A 99 10.21 4.60 8.12
CA LYS A 99 11.16 3.81 7.32
C LYS A 99 11.04 2.31 7.62
N GLY A 100 11.53 1.48 6.70
CA GLY A 100 11.70 0.05 6.92
C GLY A 100 13.11 -0.29 7.41
N ALA A 101 13.23 -1.28 8.30
CA ALA A 101 14.51 -1.87 8.65
C ALA A 101 15.01 -2.79 7.54
N GLY A 102 16.33 -2.85 7.35
CA GLY A 102 16.98 -3.62 6.30
C GLY A 102 16.90 -2.96 4.92
N GLU A 103 17.44 -3.64 3.90
CA GLU A 103 17.64 -3.04 2.58
C GLU A 103 16.60 -3.45 1.52
N LYS A 104 15.69 -4.38 1.85
CA LYS A 104 14.82 -5.03 0.86
C LYS A 104 13.43 -4.40 0.73
N ALA A 105 12.85 -3.97 1.84
CA ALA A 105 11.46 -3.56 1.88
C ALA A 105 11.25 -2.41 2.85
N PHE A 106 10.48 -1.41 2.41
CA PHE A 106 9.83 -0.48 3.32
C PHE A 106 8.73 -1.24 4.08
N CYS A 107 7.76 -1.77 3.34
CA CYS A 107 6.68 -2.63 3.84
C CYS A 107 6.01 -3.34 2.66
N ALA A 108 6.01 -4.67 2.67
CA ALA A 108 5.48 -5.49 1.57
C ALA A 108 3.97 -5.80 1.64
N GLY A 109 3.22 -5.12 2.51
CA GLY A 109 1.78 -5.31 2.68
C GLY A 109 1.39 -5.66 4.11
N GLY A 110 0.10 -5.91 4.32
CA GLY A 110 -0.41 -6.41 5.59
C GLY A 110 -0.04 -7.88 5.78
N ASP A 111 0.08 -8.33 7.02
CA ASP A 111 0.24 -9.74 7.38
C ASP A 111 -1.10 -10.49 7.21
N ILE A 112 -1.58 -10.56 5.97
CA ILE A 112 -2.86 -11.16 5.58
C ILE A 112 -2.85 -12.65 5.94
N ARG A 113 -1.69 -13.32 5.84
CA ARG A 113 -1.54 -14.72 6.30
C ARG A 113 -1.85 -14.84 7.79
N GLY A 114 -1.27 -13.96 8.62
CA GLY A 114 -1.61 -13.86 10.04
C GLY A 114 -3.11 -13.60 10.24
N ALA A 115 -3.66 -12.59 9.56
CA ALA A 115 -5.08 -12.23 9.68
C ALA A 115 -6.04 -13.36 9.28
N VAL A 116 -5.75 -14.10 8.20
CA VAL A 116 -6.55 -15.24 7.74
C VAL A 116 -6.42 -16.41 8.71
N VAL A 117 -5.22 -16.73 9.18
CA VAL A 117 -5.01 -17.79 10.18
C VAL A 117 -5.76 -17.46 11.46
N GLU A 118 -5.74 -16.21 11.91
CA GLU A 118 -6.51 -15.76 13.07
C GLU A 118 -8.02 -15.75 12.80
N ALA A 119 -8.48 -15.35 11.61
CA ALA A 119 -9.90 -15.38 11.25
C ALA A 119 -10.47 -16.81 11.29
N VAL A 120 -9.71 -17.78 10.76
CA VAL A 120 -10.08 -19.21 10.73
C VAL A 120 -10.00 -19.84 12.12
N LYS A 121 -9.02 -19.45 12.96
CA LYS A 121 -8.77 -20.10 14.27
C LYS A 121 -9.42 -19.41 15.48
N LEU A 122 -9.59 -18.09 15.47
CA LEU A 122 -9.79 -17.27 16.68
C LEU A 122 -11.05 -16.37 16.63
N ALA A 123 -11.96 -16.65 15.71
CA ALA A 123 -13.23 -15.97 15.45
C ALA A 123 -13.14 -14.67 14.61
N PRO A 124 -14.14 -14.40 13.73
CA PRO A 124 -14.21 -13.26 12.81
C PRO A 124 -13.89 -11.88 13.40
N LYS A 125 -14.17 -11.68 14.69
CA LYS A 125 -14.04 -10.39 15.38
C LYS A 125 -12.61 -9.84 15.38
N LYS A 126 -11.58 -10.67 15.49
CA LYS A 126 -10.18 -10.19 15.55
C LYS A 126 -9.69 -9.64 14.22
N ALA A 127 -10.05 -10.29 13.11
CA ALA A 127 -9.71 -9.80 11.78
C ALA A 127 -10.44 -8.48 11.45
N HIS A 128 -11.70 -8.33 11.87
CA HIS A 128 -12.42 -7.04 11.77
C HIS A 128 -11.70 -5.91 12.52
N ASP A 129 -11.16 -6.20 13.70
CA ASP A 129 -10.44 -5.22 14.50
C ASP A 129 -9.10 -4.82 13.86
N PHE A 130 -8.42 -5.73 13.16
CA PHE A 130 -7.20 -5.43 12.42
C PHE A 130 -7.46 -4.39 11.32
N PHE A 131 -8.32 -4.68 10.34
CA PHE A 131 -8.61 -3.76 9.24
C PHE A 131 -9.19 -2.43 9.73
N ARG A 132 -10.06 -2.47 10.75
CA ARG A 132 -10.58 -1.24 11.36
C ARG A 132 -9.45 -0.34 11.88
N ARG A 133 -8.49 -0.92 12.60
CA ARG A 133 -7.37 -0.16 13.18
C ARG A 133 -6.39 0.30 12.12
N GLU A 134 -6.12 -0.53 11.12
CA GLU A 134 -5.28 -0.17 9.98
C GLU A 134 -5.87 1.03 9.23
N TYR A 135 -7.16 1.00 8.90
CA TYR A 135 -7.81 2.11 8.20
C TYR A 135 -7.89 3.38 9.06
N ILE A 136 -8.08 3.26 10.38
CA ILE A 136 -7.96 4.39 11.31
C ILE A 136 -6.54 4.97 11.28
N LEU A 137 -5.51 4.12 11.22
CA LEU A 137 -4.12 4.56 11.09
C LEU A 137 -3.86 5.25 9.74
N ASN A 138 -4.36 4.71 8.62
CA ASN A 138 -4.22 5.36 7.31
C ASN A 138 -4.88 6.74 7.29
N ASN A 139 -6.09 6.87 7.88
CA ASN A 139 -6.74 8.17 8.04
C ASN A 139 -5.92 9.12 8.92
N ALA A 140 -5.34 8.62 10.02
CA ALA A 140 -4.52 9.45 10.91
C ALA A 140 -3.27 9.97 10.22
N ILE A 141 -2.67 9.20 9.31
CA ILE A 141 -1.56 9.65 8.47
C ILE A 141 -2.06 10.72 7.48
N GLY A 142 -3.17 10.48 6.79
CA GLY A 142 -3.73 11.41 5.80
C GLY A 142 -4.29 12.71 6.36
N SER A 143 -4.52 12.79 7.67
CA SER A 143 -5.02 13.99 8.37
C SER A 143 -4.03 14.51 9.43
N PHE A 144 -2.79 14.04 9.38
CA PHE A 144 -1.77 14.37 10.36
C PHE A 144 -1.39 15.86 10.26
N GLN A 145 -1.34 16.56 11.40
CA GLN A 145 -1.18 18.02 11.44
C GLN A 145 0.27 18.51 11.35
N LYS A 146 1.23 17.61 11.23
CA LYS A 146 2.67 17.92 11.15
C LYS A 146 3.29 17.24 9.93
N PRO A 147 4.44 17.71 9.44
CA PRO A 147 5.16 17.05 8.37
C PRO A 147 5.37 15.54 8.60
N TYR A 148 4.98 14.75 7.62
CA TYR A 148 5.11 13.29 7.60
C TYR A 148 5.92 12.86 6.39
N VAL A 149 7.09 12.26 6.61
CA VAL A 149 8.05 11.84 5.58
C VAL A 149 8.15 10.32 5.57
N ALA A 150 7.68 9.69 4.51
CA ALA A 150 7.85 8.26 4.27
C ALA A 150 9.06 7.99 3.38
N LEU A 151 10.08 7.33 3.93
CA LEU A 151 11.25 6.85 3.18
C LEU A 151 10.93 5.47 2.60
N ILE A 152 10.28 5.44 1.43
CA ILE A 152 9.75 4.22 0.79
C ILE A 152 10.83 3.46 0.00
N HIS A 153 12.00 3.26 0.61
CA HIS A 153 13.10 2.49 0.06
C HIS A 153 12.78 0.99 0.02
N GLY A 154 12.85 0.38 -1.17
CA GLY A 154 12.53 -1.05 -1.36
C GLY A 154 11.06 -1.32 -1.67
N ILE A 155 10.64 -2.56 -1.46
CA ILE A 155 9.26 -3.01 -1.71
C ILE A 155 8.26 -2.20 -0.84
N THR A 156 7.26 -1.62 -1.50
CA THR A 156 6.18 -0.81 -0.91
C THR A 156 4.85 -1.25 -1.52
N MET A 157 4.13 -2.15 -0.86
CA MET A 157 2.90 -2.75 -1.41
C MET A 157 1.79 -2.79 -0.37
N GLY A 158 0.52 -2.78 -0.81
CA GLY A 158 -0.67 -2.88 0.04
C GLY A 158 -0.61 -1.95 1.25
N ALA A 159 -0.65 -2.50 2.47
CA ALA A 159 -0.49 -1.72 3.71
C ALA A 159 0.72 -0.77 3.73
N GLY A 160 1.83 -1.12 3.07
CA GLY A 160 2.98 -0.23 2.91
C GLY A 160 2.67 1.02 2.06
N ALA A 161 1.82 0.89 1.04
CA ALA A 161 1.26 2.05 0.36
C ALA A 161 0.42 2.89 1.32
N GLY A 162 -0.48 2.26 2.10
CA GLY A 162 -1.32 2.95 3.07
C GLY A 162 -0.57 3.69 4.19
N LEU A 163 0.64 3.24 4.53
CA LEU A 163 1.52 3.92 5.49
C LEU A 163 2.32 5.08 4.87
N SER A 164 2.24 5.28 3.56
CA SER A 164 3.08 6.27 2.84
C SER A 164 2.28 7.25 2.00
N VAL A 165 1.43 6.78 1.09
CA VAL A 165 0.81 7.61 0.02
C VAL A 165 -0.09 8.73 0.54
N HIS A 166 -0.64 8.59 1.75
CA HIS A 166 -1.46 9.63 2.40
C HIS A 166 -0.63 10.66 3.15
N GLY A 167 0.65 10.37 3.42
CA GLY A 167 1.57 11.29 4.05
C GLY A 167 1.97 12.43 3.10
N GLN A 168 2.38 13.55 3.70
CA GLN A 168 2.75 14.75 2.97
C GLN A 168 3.92 14.52 2.01
N PHE A 169 4.98 13.87 2.49
CA PHE A 169 6.17 13.58 1.70
C PHE A 169 6.41 12.07 1.60
N ARG A 170 6.68 11.60 0.39
CA ARG A 170 7.09 10.22 0.07
C ARG A 170 8.35 10.25 -0.78
N VAL A 171 9.43 9.67 -0.26
CA VAL A 171 10.76 9.65 -0.90
C VAL A 171 11.03 8.26 -1.45
N ALA A 172 10.97 8.13 -2.78
CA ALA A 172 11.37 6.92 -3.48
C ALA A 172 12.89 6.89 -3.74
N THR A 173 13.39 5.70 -4.02
CA THR A 173 14.76 5.43 -4.47
C THR A 173 14.71 4.51 -5.68
N GLU A 174 15.84 4.25 -6.34
CA GLU A 174 15.92 3.30 -7.45
C GLU A 174 15.52 1.87 -7.06
N LYS A 175 15.57 1.53 -5.77
CA LYS A 175 15.13 0.23 -5.24
C LYS A 175 13.62 0.17 -4.92
N THR A 176 12.91 1.28 -5.00
CA THR A 176 11.48 1.31 -4.68
C THR A 176 10.71 0.45 -5.68
N VAL A 177 9.86 -0.45 -5.19
CA VAL A 177 8.93 -1.23 -6.01
C VAL A 177 7.54 -1.08 -5.42
N PHE A 178 6.71 -0.29 -6.10
CA PHE A 178 5.34 -0.03 -5.72
C PHE A 178 4.37 -0.96 -6.47
N ALA A 179 3.39 -1.53 -5.76
CA ALA A 179 2.26 -2.22 -6.37
C ALA A 179 1.06 -2.30 -5.40
N MET A 180 -0.13 -2.45 -5.98
CA MET A 180 -1.37 -2.84 -5.28
C MET A 180 -1.80 -4.22 -5.79
N PRO A 181 -1.20 -5.33 -5.29
CA PRO A 181 -1.38 -6.67 -5.84
C PRO A 181 -2.64 -7.41 -5.33
N GLU A 182 -3.56 -6.72 -4.68
CA GLU A 182 -4.66 -7.31 -3.91
C GLU A 182 -5.62 -8.15 -4.77
N THR A 183 -5.85 -7.77 -6.03
CA THR A 183 -6.72 -8.52 -6.96
C THR A 183 -6.20 -9.92 -7.27
N ALA A 184 -4.88 -10.14 -7.14
CA ALA A 184 -4.23 -11.43 -7.33
C ALA A 184 -4.45 -12.40 -6.15
N ILE A 185 -4.73 -11.87 -4.96
CA ILE A 185 -4.96 -12.65 -3.74
C ILE A 185 -6.43 -12.68 -3.35
N GLY A 186 -7.34 -12.30 -4.26
CA GLY A 186 -8.77 -12.32 -3.98
C GLY A 186 -9.21 -11.23 -3.00
N LEU A 187 -8.55 -10.08 -3.00
CA LEU A 187 -8.92 -8.88 -2.26
C LEU A 187 -9.02 -7.69 -3.24
N PHE A 188 -9.16 -6.46 -2.75
CA PHE A 188 -9.22 -5.25 -3.58
C PHE A 188 -8.18 -4.24 -3.09
N PRO A 189 -7.74 -3.27 -3.92
CA PRO A 189 -6.80 -2.24 -3.50
C PRO A 189 -7.37 -1.39 -2.36
N ASP A 190 -7.01 -1.72 -1.12
CA ASP A 190 -7.56 -1.13 0.09
C ASP A 190 -6.63 -0.05 0.66
N VAL A 191 -6.68 0.19 1.97
CA VAL A 191 -5.87 1.19 2.70
C VAL A 191 -5.92 2.59 2.09
N GLY A 192 -7.08 2.96 1.55
CA GLY A 192 -7.32 4.21 0.83
C GLY A 192 -7.02 4.13 -0.67
N GLY A 193 -6.82 2.94 -1.24
CA GLY A 193 -6.66 2.71 -2.68
C GLY A 193 -7.79 3.30 -3.49
N GLY A 194 -9.03 3.24 -2.99
CA GLY A 194 -10.18 3.91 -3.60
C GLY A 194 -10.06 5.44 -3.66
N TYR A 195 -9.18 6.05 -2.85
CA TYR A 195 -9.00 7.48 -2.77
C TYR A 195 -7.86 7.95 -3.67
N PHE A 196 -6.65 7.40 -3.49
CA PHE A 196 -5.45 7.93 -4.17
C PHE A 196 -5.30 7.43 -5.61
N LEU A 197 -5.67 6.18 -5.91
CA LEU A 197 -5.51 5.62 -7.25
C LEU A 197 -6.32 6.41 -8.31
N PRO A 198 -7.62 6.73 -8.10
CA PRO A 198 -8.37 7.51 -9.09
C PRO A 198 -7.90 8.97 -9.25
N ARG A 199 -7.02 9.44 -8.36
CA ARG A 199 -6.44 10.79 -8.38
C ARG A 199 -5.06 10.84 -9.05
N LEU A 200 -4.50 9.68 -9.42
CA LEU A 200 -3.34 9.63 -10.31
C LEU A 200 -3.76 10.10 -11.71
N GLN A 201 -2.80 10.53 -12.51
CA GLN A 201 -3.05 11.02 -13.86
C GLN A 201 -3.85 10.03 -14.74
N GLY A 202 -4.87 10.57 -15.43
CA GLY A 202 -5.69 9.81 -16.37
C GLY A 202 -6.30 8.55 -15.75
N LYS A 203 -6.02 7.38 -16.35
CA LYS A 203 -6.47 6.07 -15.86
C LYS A 203 -5.35 5.21 -15.26
N LEU A 204 -4.21 5.83 -14.91
CA LEU A 204 -3.07 5.11 -14.33
C LEU A 204 -3.47 4.32 -13.08
N GLY A 205 -4.20 4.92 -12.14
CA GLY A 205 -4.60 4.20 -10.93
C GLY A 205 -5.57 3.05 -11.16
N TYR A 206 -6.40 3.11 -12.21
CA TYR A 206 -7.26 1.99 -12.62
C TYR A 206 -6.43 0.83 -13.15
N PHE A 207 -5.44 1.13 -13.99
CA PHE A 207 -4.46 0.15 -14.45
C PHE A 207 -3.71 -0.50 -13.29
N LEU A 208 -3.11 0.30 -12.41
CA LEU A 208 -2.34 -0.20 -11.27
C LEU A 208 -3.18 -1.06 -10.33
N GLY A 209 -4.40 -0.61 -9.99
CA GLY A 209 -5.28 -1.30 -9.05
C GLY A 209 -5.90 -2.58 -9.61
N LEU A 210 -6.13 -2.68 -10.92
CA LEU A 210 -6.72 -3.88 -11.52
C LEU A 210 -5.65 -4.94 -11.86
N THR A 211 -4.49 -4.52 -12.37
CA THR A 211 -3.46 -5.46 -12.84
C THR A 211 -2.38 -5.76 -11.79
N GLY A 212 -2.31 -5.00 -10.69
CA GLY A 212 -1.24 -5.10 -9.71
C GLY A 212 0.15 -4.80 -10.30
N PHE A 213 0.21 -3.93 -11.32
CA PHE A 213 1.45 -3.63 -12.02
C PHE A 213 2.49 -3.04 -11.07
N ARG A 214 3.75 -3.45 -11.26
CA ARG A 214 4.88 -3.02 -10.43
C ARG A 214 5.52 -1.79 -11.03
N VAL A 215 5.34 -0.65 -10.38
CA VAL A 215 6.05 0.60 -10.71
C VAL A 215 7.38 0.61 -9.95
N LYS A 216 8.49 0.91 -10.63
CA LYS A 216 9.83 0.78 -10.05
C LYS A 216 10.61 2.09 -10.10
N GLY A 217 11.45 2.29 -9.11
CA GLY A 217 12.44 3.37 -9.12
C GLY A 217 11.80 4.74 -9.33
N ARG A 218 12.36 5.49 -10.29
CA ARG A 218 11.91 6.87 -10.60
C ARG A 218 10.50 6.91 -11.18
N ASP A 219 10.01 5.85 -11.82
CA ASP A 219 8.61 5.81 -12.28
C ASP A 219 7.60 5.93 -11.13
N VAL A 220 7.98 5.59 -9.89
CA VAL A 220 7.12 5.79 -8.71
C VAL A 220 6.93 7.28 -8.43
N TYR A 221 7.98 8.09 -8.64
CA TYR A 221 7.89 9.54 -8.57
C TYR A 221 7.11 10.10 -9.77
N THR A 222 7.45 9.70 -11.00
CA THR A 222 6.78 10.18 -12.21
C THR A 222 5.27 9.89 -12.16
N ALA A 223 4.87 8.72 -11.63
CA ALA A 223 3.47 8.32 -11.42
C ALA A 223 2.70 9.19 -10.41
N GLY A 224 3.37 10.06 -9.65
CA GLY A 224 2.78 10.85 -8.57
C GLY A 224 2.58 10.07 -7.27
N ILE A 225 3.11 8.85 -7.16
CA ILE A 225 3.02 8.02 -5.95
C ILE A 225 4.08 8.48 -4.94
N ALA A 226 5.32 8.70 -5.37
CA ALA A 226 6.33 9.43 -4.61
C ALA A 226 6.24 10.92 -4.90
N THR A 227 6.52 11.75 -3.90
CA THR A 227 6.69 13.21 -4.08
C THR A 227 8.11 13.58 -4.47
N HIS A 228 9.09 12.75 -4.06
CA HIS A 228 10.50 13.00 -4.28
C HIS A 228 11.18 11.68 -4.64
N PHE A 229 12.30 11.79 -5.34
CA PHE A 229 13.19 10.68 -5.65
C PHE A 229 14.61 11.01 -5.23
N VAL A 230 15.28 10.09 -4.54
CA VAL A 230 16.67 10.24 -4.09
C VAL A 230 17.43 8.95 -4.36
N ASP A 231 18.67 9.05 -4.87
CA ASP A 231 19.54 7.89 -5.08
C ASP A 231 19.80 7.22 -3.71
N SER A 232 19.67 5.89 -3.60
CA SER A 232 19.71 5.22 -2.28
C SER A 232 21.01 5.42 -1.51
N GLU A 233 22.13 5.68 -2.20
CA GLU A 233 23.41 6.03 -1.59
C GLU A 233 23.36 7.33 -0.75
N LYS A 234 22.41 8.23 -1.06
CA LYS A 234 22.22 9.51 -0.36
C LYS A 234 21.09 9.47 0.66
N LEU A 235 20.37 8.36 0.76
CA LEU A 235 19.20 8.27 1.65
C LEU A 235 19.57 8.42 3.13
N VAL A 236 20.72 7.88 3.54
CA VAL A 236 21.22 8.02 4.92
C VAL A 236 21.56 9.48 5.23
N MET A 237 22.26 10.16 4.32
CA MET A 237 22.59 11.59 4.49
C MET A 237 21.32 12.46 4.53
N LEU A 238 20.33 12.14 3.69
CA LEU A 238 19.02 12.82 3.74
C LEU A 238 18.36 12.65 5.11
N GLU A 239 18.32 11.43 5.65
CA GLU A 239 17.74 11.18 6.97
C GLU A 239 18.50 11.93 8.07
N GLU A 240 19.83 11.93 8.03
CA GLU A 240 20.68 12.68 8.97
C GLU A 240 20.41 14.18 8.92
N ASP A 241 20.31 14.77 7.72
CA ASP A 241 20.01 16.19 7.53
C ASP A 241 18.61 16.55 8.05
N LEU A 242 17.60 15.71 7.80
CA LEU A 242 16.25 15.89 8.36
C LEU A 242 16.26 15.81 9.89
N LEU A 243 17.03 14.89 10.47
CA LEU A 243 17.15 14.72 11.93
C LEU A 243 17.96 15.85 12.60
N ALA A 244 18.86 16.50 11.85
CA ALA A 244 19.69 17.61 12.34
C ALA A 244 18.95 18.95 12.40
N LEU A 245 17.77 19.06 11.75
CA LEU A 245 16.93 20.25 11.80
C LEU A 245 16.54 20.62 13.23
N LYS A 246 16.45 21.92 13.49
CA LYS A 246 16.03 22.48 14.79
C LYS A 246 14.72 23.23 14.60
N SER A 247 13.64 22.71 15.15
CA SER A 247 12.30 23.29 15.07
C SER A 247 11.88 23.68 13.64
N PRO A 248 11.99 22.75 12.66
CA PRO A 248 11.76 23.09 11.25
C PRO A 248 10.29 23.42 10.96
N SER A 249 10.11 24.36 10.04
CA SER A 249 8.86 24.53 9.29
C SER A 249 8.68 23.44 8.22
N GLU A 250 7.49 23.36 7.63
CA GLU A 250 7.24 22.49 6.48
C GLU A 250 8.16 22.85 5.30
N GLU A 251 8.36 24.15 5.06
CA GLU A 251 9.22 24.66 3.98
C GLU A 251 10.67 24.19 4.17
N ASN A 252 11.20 24.19 5.40
CA ASN A 252 12.56 23.70 5.65
C ASN A 252 12.73 22.22 5.29
N ILE A 253 11.71 21.41 5.53
CA ILE A 253 11.71 19.98 5.19
C ILE A 253 11.61 19.81 3.68
N ALA A 254 10.70 20.55 3.03
CA ALA A 254 10.55 20.55 1.58
C ALA A 254 11.85 20.95 0.87
N ASP A 255 12.54 22.00 1.33
CA ASP A 255 13.81 22.47 0.76
C ASP A 255 14.93 21.42 0.82
N ILE A 256 15.03 20.68 1.93
CA ILE A 256 15.99 19.57 2.05
C ILE A 256 15.62 18.47 1.05
N LEU A 257 14.36 18.04 1.03
CA LEU A 257 13.89 16.99 0.13
C LEU A 257 14.14 17.36 -1.34
N GLU A 258 13.84 18.60 -1.72
CA GLU A 258 14.05 19.12 -3.08
C GLU A 258 15.54 19.20 -3.43
N THR A 259 16.39 19.61 -2.48
CA THR A 259 17.85 19.64 -2.68
C THR A 259 18.41 18.26 -3.03
N TYR A 260 17.96 17.21 -2.32
CA TYR A 260 18.37 15.84 -2.62
C TYR A 260 17.72 15.32 -3.91
N HIS A 261 16.48 15.70 -4.18
CA HIS A 261 15.76 15.33 -5.38
C HIS A 261 16.44 15.84 -6.65
N THR A 262 16.70 17.14 -6.73
CA THR A 262 17.38 17.78 -7.87
C THR A 262 18.79 17.20 -8.10
N LYS A 263 19.47 16.73 -7.04
CA LYS A 263 20.80 16.10 -7.13
C LYS A 263 20.78 14.60 -7.45
N SER A 264 19.61 13.97 -7.49
CA SER A 264 19.45 12.54 -7.80
C SER A 264 19.66 12.29 -9.29
N ARG A 265 20.45 11.28 -9.69
CA ARG A 265 20.83 11.08 -11.11
C ARG A 265 20.27 9.82 -11.73
N ILE A 266 19.91 8.82 -10.93
CA ILE A 266 19.54 7.50 -11.47
C ILE A 266 18.25 7.60 -12.28
N ASP A 267 18.29 7.12 -13.53
CA ASP A 267 17.16 7.02 -14.47
C ASP A 267 16.36 8.32 -14.70
N GLN A 268 16.99 9.51 -14.62
CA GLN A 268 16.32 10.80 -14.83
C GLN A 268 15.52 10.88 -16.15
N ASP A 269 16.01 10.28 -17.23
CA ASP A 269 15.41 10.40 -18.57
C ASP A 269 14.61 9.17 -19.02
N LYS A 270 14.34 8.21 -18.11
CA LYS A 270 13.63 6.97 -18.47
C LYS A 270 12.27 6.93 -17.79
N SER A 271 11.22 6.68 -18.57
CA SER A 271 9.93 6.37 -18.00
C SER A 271 9.15 5.33 -18.80
N TYR A 272 9.17 4.08 -18.32
CA TYR A 272 8.67 2.93 -19.07
C TYR A 272 7.14 2.88 -19.14
N ILE A 273 6.47 3.11 -18.01
CA ILE A 273 4.99 3.07 -17.97
C ILE A 273 4.35 4.24 -18.73
N PHE A 274 5.07 5.36 -18.84
CA PHE A 274 4.55 6.57 -19.45
C PHE A 274 4.47 6.50 -20.99
N GLU A 275 5.28 5.63 -21.61
CA GLU A 275 5.19 5.31 -23.05
C GLU A 275 3.84 4.70 -23.46
N HIS A 276 3.07 4.19 -22.49
CA HIS A 276 1.79 3.53 -22.73
C HIS A 276 0.58 4.33 -22.20
N MET A 277 0.75 5.57 -21.72
CA MET A 277 -0.29 6.30 -21.02
C MET A 277 -1.54 6.59 -21.86
N ASP A 278 -1.40 6.94 -23.14
CA ASP A 278 -2.57 7.15 -24.02
C ASP A 278 -3.39 5.87 -24.20
N LYS A 279 -2.70 4.74 -24.32
CA LYS A 279 -3.33 3.42 -24.41
C LYS A 279 -3.98 3.01 -23.09
N ILE A 280 -3.30 3.22 -21.96
CA ILE A 280 -3.86 2.99 -20.62
C ILE A 280 -5.14 3.82 -20.42
N ASN A 281 -5.11 5.09 -20.80
CA ASN A 281 -6.28 5.97 -20.72
C ASN A 281 -7.45 5.44 -21.54
N SER A 282 -7.18 4.94 -22.76
CA SER A 282 -8.19 4.31 -23.62
C SER A 282 -8.75 3.03 -23.00
N TRP A 283 -7.90 2.05 -22.68
CA TRP A 283 -8.35 0.72 -22.25
C TRP A 283 -9.13 0.76 -20.95
N PHE A 284 -8.67 1.57 -19.99
CA PHE A 284 -9.24 1.66 -18.64
C PHE A 284 -10.28 2.79 -18.49
N SER A 285 -10.78 3.33 -19.60
CA SER A 285 -11.87 4.32 -19.60
C SER A 285 -13.27 3.70 -19.38
N ALA A 286 -13.41 2.40 -19.62
CA ALA A 286 -14.69 1.70 -19.57
C ALA A 286 -15.22 1.50 -18.14
N ASN A 287 -16.53 1.29 -18.02
CA ASN A 287 -17.24 1.16 -16.75
C ASN A 287 -17.38 -0.29 -16.27
N THR A 288 -16.94 -1.27 -17.07
CA THR A 288 -16.98 -2.69 -16.74
C THR A 288 -15.65 -3.37 -17.04
N VAL A 289 -15.34 -4.42 -16.30
CA VAL A 289 -14.09 -5.19 -16.47
C VAL A 289 -14.10 -5.91 -17.83
N GLU A 290 -15.26 -6.39 -18.26
CA GLU A 290 -15.48 -7.04 -19.55
C GLU A 290 -15.10 -6.10 -20.70
N GLN A 291 -15.55 -4.86 -20.67
CA GLN A 291 -15.17 -3.86 -21.68
C GLN A 291 -13.68 -3.50 -21.62
N ILE A 292 -13.06 -3.44 -20.44
CA ILE A 292 -11.61 -3.23 -20.32
C ILE A 292 -10.85 -4.39 -20.99
N ILE A 293 -11.30 -5.62 -20.77
CA ILE A 293 -10.75 -6.83 -21.40
C ILE A 293 -10.92 -6.77 -22.93
N GLU A 294 -12.09 -6.40 -23.42
CA GLU A 294 -12.36 -6.21 -24.85
C GLU A 294 -11.44 -5.14 -25.46
N ASN A 295 -11.27 -4.00 -24.78
CA ASN A 295 -10.39 -2.92 -25.23
C ASN A 295 -8.93 -3.39 -25.36
N LEU A 296 -8.42 -4.14 -24.37
CA LEU A 296 -7.07 -4.72 -24.41
C LEU A 296 -6.92 -5.73 -25.56
N GLN A 297 -7.94 -6.58 -25.76
CA GLN A 297 -7.96 -7.59 -26.80
C GLN A 297 -8.01 -6.98 -28.21
N GLN A 298 -8.74 -5.87 -28.39
CA GLN A 298 -8.87 -5.15 -29.65
C GLN A 298 -7.58 -4.38 -30.02
N ASP A 299 -6.89 -3.78 -29.06
CA ASP A 299 -5.61 -3.11 -29.34
C ASP A 299 -4.53 -4.10 -29.80
N GLY A 300 -4.44 -5.28 -29.16
CA GLY A 300 -3.61 -6.38 -29.62
C GLY A 300 -2.10 -6.14 -29.59
N SER A 301 -1.62 -5.00 -29.10
CA SER A 301 -0.17 -4.75 -28.97
C SER A 301 0.46 -5.69 -27.93
N PRO A 302 1.79 -5.94 -28.01
CA PRO A 302 2.47 -6.83 -27.07
C PRO A 302 2.20 -6.48 -25.59
N PHE A 303 2.21 -5.19 -25.26
CA PHE A 303 1.90 -4.71 -23.91
C PHE A 303 0.43 -4.96 -23.53
N ALA A 304 -0.53 -4.67 -24.42
CA ALA A 304 -1.95 -4.95 -24.16
C ALA A 304 -2.21 -6.43 -23.87
N LEU A 305 -1.62 -7.31 -24.69
CA LEU A 305 -1.77 -8.76 -24.55
C LEU A 305 -1.07 -9.31 -23.29
N GLU A 306 0.04 -8.71 -22.86
CA GLU A 306 0.68 -9.02 -21.58
C GLU A 306 -0.24 -8.67 -20.41
N GLN A 307 -0.79 -7.45 -20.41
CA GLN A 307 -1.69 -7.00 -19.35
C GLN A 307 -3.02 -7.77 -19.34
N LEU A 308 -3.52 -8.18 -20.50
CA LEU A 308 -4.67 -9.08 -20.63
C LEU A 308 -4.40 -10.45 -19.99
N LYS A 309 -3.22 -11.05 -20.24
CA LYS A 309 -2.82 -12.32 -19.58
C LYS A 309 -2.75 -12.17 -18.07
N VAL A 310 -2.34 -11.00 -17.57
CA VAL A 310 -2.30 -10.69 -16.13
C VAL A 310 -3.72 -10.59 -15.57
N ILE A 311 -4.60 -9.77 -16.16
CA ILE A 311 -5.98 -9.58 -15.70
C ILE A 311 -6.75 -10.90 -15.66
N ASN A 312 -6.58 -11.76 -16.66
CA ASN A 312 -7.25 -13.07 -16.73
C ASN A 312 -6.84 -14.06 -15.64
N LYS A 313 -5.78 -13.79 -14.87
CA LYS A 313 -5.35 -14.59 -13.71
C LYS A 313 -5.85 -14.03 -12.37
N MET A 314 -6.43 -12.84 -12.36
CA MET A 314 -6.94 -12.19 -11.15
C MET A 314 -8.32 -12.73 -10.79
N SER A 315 -8.75 -12.53 -9.53
CA SER A 315 -10.10 -12.89 -9.11
C SER A 315 -11.15 -12.02 -9.84
N PRO A 316 -12.11 -12.60 -10.58
CA PRO A 316 -13.13 -11.83 -11.30
C PRO A 316 -13.98 -10.94 -10.36
N THR A 317 -14.33 -11.45 -9.18
CA THR A 317 -15.03 -10.69 -8.14
C THR A 317 -14.20 -9.50 -7.67
N SER A 318 -12.91 -9.73 -7.45
CA SER A 318 -11.97 -8.68 -7.01
C SER A 318 -11.81 -7.58 -8.04
N LEU A 319 -11.68 -7.94 -9.33
CA LEU A 319 -11.59 -6.96 -10.42
C LEU A 319 -12.84 -6.07 -10.48
N LYS A 320 -14.04 -6.67 -10.40
CA LYS A 320 -15.30 -5.92 -10.46
C LYS A 320 -15.46 -4.99 -9.27
N ILE A 321 -15.12 -5.46 -8.07
CA ILE A 321 -15.18 -4.64 -6.86
C ILE A 321 -14.15 -3.52 -6.92
N ALA A 322 -12.90 -3.81 -7.30
CA ALA A 322 -11.85 -2.81 -7.45
C ALA A 322 -12.26 -1.71 -8.45
N LEU A 323 -12.76 -2.07 -9.64
CA LEU A 323 -13.22 -1.07 -10.62
C LEU A 323 -14.34 -0.19 -10.04
N ARG A 324 -15.37 -0.81 -9.45
CA ARG A 324 -16.50 -0.06 -8.85
C ARG A 324 -16.06 0.83 -7.70
N GLN A 325 -15.15 0.34 -6.85
CA GLN A 325 -14.57 1.11 -5.74
C GLN A 325 -13.80 2.33 -6.25
N LEU A 326 -12.95 2.16 -7.27
CA LEU A 326 -12.16 3.25 -7.84
C LEU A 326 -13.06 4.31 -8.49
N MET A 327 -14.08 3.89 -9.21
CA MET A 327 -15.09 4.81 -9.77
C MET A 327 -15.81 5.59 -8.65
N ALA A 328 -16.28 4.91 -7.61
CA ALA A 328 -16.99 5.55 -6.50
C ALA A 328 -16.09 6.43 -5.62
N GLY A 329 -14.83 6.04 -5.43
CA GLY A 329 -13.87 6.73 -4.57
C GLY A 329 -13.26 7.99 -5.20
N SER A 330 -13.33 8.12 -6.53
CA SER A 330 -12.91 9.32 -7.26
C SER A 330 -13.60 10.60 -6.78
N SER A 331 -14.84 10.49 -6.30
CA SER A 331 -15.66 11.61 -5.82
C SER A 331 -15.87 11.62 -4.30
N LYS A 332 -15.05 10.88 -3.54
CA LYS A 332 -15.16 10.73 -2.08
C LYS A 332 -13.95 11.29 -1.36
N THR A 333 -14.14 11.72 -0.12
CA THR A 333 -13.06 12.00 0.83
C THR A 333 -12.35 10.71 1.26
N LEU A 334 -11.14 10.83 1.81
CA LEU A 334 -10.39 9.67 2.33
C LEU A 334 -11.19 8.91 3.40
N GLN A 335 -11.87 9.61 4.31
CA GLN A 335 -12.69 9.01 5.36
C GLN A 335 -13.87 8.20 4.82
N GLU A 336 -14.56 8.73 3.80
CA GLU A 336 -15.64 8.03 3.13
C GLU A 336 -15.14 6.79 2.37
N VAL A 337 -13.96 6.89 1.74
CA VAL A 337 -13.31 5.76 1.07
C VAL A 337 -12.95 4.68 2.08
N LEU A 338 -12.28 5.01 3.18
CA LEU A 338 -11.89 4.03 4.20
C LEU A 338 -13.11 3.39 4.87
N THR A 339 -14.22 4.13 5.00
CA THR A 339 -15.51 3.58 5.44
C THR A 339 -16.10 2.60 4.41
N MET A 340 -16.01 2.92 3.13
CA MET A 340 -16.42 2.04 2.03
C MET A 340 -15.56 0.77 2.02
N GLU A 341 -14.24 0.89 2.06
CA GLU A 341 -13.29 -0.21 2.09
C GLU A 341 -13.50 -1.10 3.32
N TYR A 342 -13.79 -0.52 4.49
CA TYR A 342 -14.16 -1.29 5.68
C TYR A 342 -15.42 -2.15 5.47
N ARG A 343 -16.42 -1.67 4.73
CA ARG A 343 -17.59 -2.49 4.39
C ARG A 343 -17.23 -3.60 3.40
N LEU A 344 -16.38 -3.30 2.41
CA LEU A 344 -15.93 -4.26 1.41
C LEU A 344 -15.11 -5.39 2.03
N VAL A 345 -14.11 -5.09 2.86
CA VAL A 345 -13.25 -6.12 3.47
C VAL A 345 -14.04 -7.06 4.39
N ARG A 346 -15.06 -6.52 5.08
CA ARG A 346 -15.99 -7.32 5.88
C ARG A 346 -16.76 -8.34 5.06
N ALA A 347 -17.15 -7.99 3.83
CA ALA A 347 -17.86 -8.88 2.92
C ALA A 347 -16.93 -9.89 2.21
N PHE A 348 -15.64 -9.59 2.07
CA PHE A 348 -14.67 -10.52 1.48
C PHE A 348 -14.28 -11.65 2.44
N MET A 349 -14.14 -11.33 3.72
CA MET A 349 -13.62 -12.26 4.71
C MET A 349 -14.70 -13.08 5.43
N PHE A 350 -15.98 -12.70 5.33
CA PHE A 350 -17.09 -13.27 6.12
C PHE A 350 -18.42 -13.21 5.37
#